data_AF-A0A9P8D3A3-F1
#
_entry.id   AF-A0A9P8D3A3-F1
#
_cell.length_a   1.000
_cell.length_b   1.000
_cell.length_c   1.000
_cell.angle_alpha   90.00
_cell.angle_beta   90.00
_cell.angle_gamma   90.00
#
_symmetry.space_group_name_H-M   'P 1'
#
loop_
_entity.id
_entity.type
_entity.pdbx_description
1 polymer ?
#
loop_
_entity_poly.entity_id
_entity_poly.type
_entity_poly.pdbx_seq_one_letter_code
_entity_poly.pdbx_strand_id
1 'polypeptide(L)'
;MLFRSIASLAFVVAAAAQATKGKAFDHIFIIFLENTNYALAASDANLQAFAPQGVTLTNYHAITHPSEPNYVATIGGDYFGMEDDDFHAIPSNYTTIVDLLEKKNLSWKAYQEDMPTACYKGFENEGLYFRKHNPFIIFDSIATNPARCSNIVPATQLQQDIAAGSLPNYSFYTPNMINDGHNTTVADASKWLRGFLPPLLANTTFINNTLVVLTFDETEDYKVPNRVWTILLGDVVANLKNTTDSTFYTHYSLLSTVESNWDLGNLGRQDANVTVSNVFDFAAKLTGYQNTNVTNAPGLNGTEPGFLSPKPSTGSKPAAAVSTGMAVLAALTGMAKESKGTKRSTIHDVVAREYTIHLHKHVHGRSFKKRAPHAIKAIKAFAQKTMGTSDVRVDPSLNKQIWSKGIKTVQHRIRVRLSRKRNDDEEAKEKLYTYVSYVPVTSFKGLETQVCDE
;
A
#
# COMPACT_ATOMS: atom_id res chain seq x y z
N MET A 1 -38.97 -65.30 8.31
CA MET A 1 -39.09 -63.84 8.48
C MET A 1 -37.74 -63.28 8.89
N LEU A 2 -37.06 -62.55 8.01
CA LEU A 2 -35.84 -61.81 8.32
C LEU A 2 -36.06 -60.39 7.77
N PHE A 3 -36.39 -59.44 8.63
CA PHE A 3 -36.51 -58.03 8.24
C PHE A 3 -35.12 -57.38 8.38
N ARG A 4 -34.47 -57.08 7.25
CA ARG A 4 -33.31 -56.20 7.19
C ARG A 4 -33.79 -54.76 7.24
N SER A 5 -33.47 -54.06 8.31
CA SER A 5 -33.68 -52.61 8.41
C SER A 5 -32.56 -51.90 7.64
N ILE A 6 -32.90 -51.29 6.52
CA ILE A 6 -32.01 -50.41 5.76
C ILE A 6 -32.19 -49.01 6.34
N ALA A 7 -31.19 -48.51 7.06
CA ALA A 7 -31.14 -47.12 7.48
C ALA A 7 -30.70 -46.26 6.28
N SER A 8 -31.65 -45.54 5.68
CA SER A 8 -31.36 -44.54 4.66
C SER A 8 -30.69 -43.32 5.32
N LEU A 9 -29.39 -43.15 5.10
CA LEU A 9 -28.71 -41.87 5.36
C LEU A 9 -29.24 -40.84 4.36
N ALA A 10 -30.10 -39.94 4.83
CA ALA A 10 -30.47 -38.75 4.08
C ALA A 10 -29.28 -37.78 4.10
N PHE A 11 -28.55 -37.69 2.98
CA PHE A 11 -27.63 -36.58 2.75
C PHE A 11 -28.47 -35.30 2.60
N VAL A 12 -28.46 -34.45 3.62
CA VAL A 12 -28.90 -33.08 3.49
C VAL A 12 -27.84 -32.37 2.64
N VAL A 13 -28.08 -32.30 1.33
CA VAL A 13 -27.35 -31.37 0.48
C VAL A 13 -27.81 -29.98 0.91
N ALA A 14 -27.00 -29.30 1.71
CA ALA A 14 -27.20 -27.88 1.96
C ALA A 14 -27.12 -27.19 0.60
N ALA A 15 -28.25 -26.65 0.12
CA ALA A 15 -28.24 -25.81 -1.06
C ALA A 15 -27.25 -24.67 -0.80
N ALA A 16 -26.30 -24.47 -1.71
CA ALA A 16 -25.39 -23.33 -1.64
C ALA A 16 -26.25 -22.06 -1.52
N ALA A 17 -25.99 -21.26 -0.48
CA ALA A 17 -26.72 -20.01 -0.30
C ALA A 17 -26.45 -19.13 -1.53
N GLN A 18 -27.51 -18.80 -2.26
CA GLN A 18 -27.43 -17.88 -3.39
C GLN A 18 -26.85 -16.55 -2.91
N ALA A 19 -25.87 -16.01 -3.65
CA ALA A 19 -25.27 -14.73 -3.31
C ALA A 19 -26.34 -13.63 -3.18
N THR A 20 -26.16 -12.81 -2.15
CA THR A 20 -27.05 -11.66 -1.89
C THR A 20 -26.95 -10.67 -3.04
N LYS A 21 -28.09 -10.27 -3.59
CA LYS A 21 -28.11 -9.39 -4.76
C LYS A 21 -27.59 -7.99 -4.45
N GLY A 22 -26.80 -7.44 -5.37
CA GLY A 22 -26.40 -6.04 -5.33
C GLY A 22 -27.25 -5.19 -6.27
N LYS A 23 -26.99 -3.88 -6.26
CA LYS A 23 -27.66 -2.92 -7.16
C LYS A 23 -27.10 -2.96 -8.59
N ALA A 24 -25.80 -3.22 -8.72
CA ALA A 24 -25.07 -3.24 -9.99
C ALA A 24 -24.50 -4.62 -10.33
N PHE A 25 -24.10 -5.40 -9.32
CA PHE A 25 -23.56 -6.75 -9.47
C PHE A 25 -23.81 -7.59 -8.21
N ASP A 26 -23.91 -8.91 -8.35
CA ASP A 26 -24.09 -9.85 -7.23
C ASP A 26 -22.75 -10.38 -6.72
N HIS A 27 -21.73 -10.39 -7.58
CA HIS A 27 -20.36 -10.76 -7.26
C HIS A 27 -19.37 -9.74 -7.81
N ILE A 28 -18.29 -9.51 -7.07
CA ILE A 28 -17.10 -8.82 -7.57
C ILE A 28 -15.88 -9.73 -7.43
N PHE A 29 -15.07 -9.80 -8.49
CA PHE A 29 -13.81 -10.55 -8.55
C PHE A 29 -12.67 -9.61 -8.93
N ILE A 30 -11.84 -9.28 -7.94
CA ILE A 30 -10.74 -8.32 -8.08
C ILE A 30 -9.44 -9.08 -8.28
N ILE A 31 -8.66 -8.72 -9.29
CA ILE A 31 -7.34 -9.27 -9.58
C ILE A 31 -6.33 -8.13 -9.53
N PHE A 32 -5.31 -8.28 -8.69
CA PHE A 32 -4.16 -7.37 -8.62
C PHE A 32 -2.95 -8.04 -9.26
N LEU A 33 -2.25 -7.29 -10.10
CA LEU A 33 -0.95 -7.64 -10.67
C LEU A 33 0.13 -6.71 -10.09
N GLU A 34 1.39 -7.03 -10.34
CA GLU A 34 2.53 -6.28 -9.81
C GLU A 34 2.90 -5.06 -10.66
N ASN A 35 3.48 -4.07 -9.99
CA ASN A 35 3.85 -2.77 -10.47
C ASN A 35 4.34 -2.73 -11.91
N THR A 36 3.71 -1.87 -12.72
CA THR A 36 4.18 -1.60 -14.07
C THR A 36 3.74 -0.22 -14.50
N ASN A 37 4.58 0.45 -15.30
CA ASN A 37 4.20 1.73 -15.89
C ASN A 37 2.99 1.59 -16.81
N TYR A 38 2.01 2.51 -16.68
CA TYR A 38 0.78 2.51 -17.49
C TYR A 38 1.04 2.32 -18.98
N ALA A 39 2.01 3.05 -19.54
CA ALA A 39 2.28 3.01 -20.97
C ALA A 39 2.73 1.62 -21.43
N LEU A 40 3.50 0.91 -20.60
CA LEU A 40 3.96 -0.44 -20.91
C LEU A 40 2.78 -1.42 -20.90
N ALA A 41 1.98 -1.43 -19.83
CA ALA A 41 0.78 -2.27 -19.74
C ALA A 41 -0.25 -1.96 -20.85
N ALA A 42 -0.51 -0.68 -21.10
CA ALA A 42 -1.44 -0.25 -22.16
C ALA A 42 -0.96 -0.62 -23.57
N SER A 43 0.35 -0.84 -23.78
CA SER A 43 0.93 -1.27 -25.05
C SER A 43 1.06 -2.79 -25.21
N ASP A 44 0.85 -3.55 -24.14
CA ASP A 44 0.93 -5.01 -24.16
C ASP A 44 -0.26 -5.62 -24.91
N ALA A 45 0.03 -6.46 -25.91
CA ALA A 45 -0.97 -7.02 -26.82
C ALA A 45 -1.95 -7.98 -26.11
N ASN A 46 -1.50 -8.70 -25.08
CA ASN A 46 -2.35 -9.62 -24.33
C ASN A 46 -3.33 -8.86 -23.43
N LEU A 47 -2.89 -7.78 -22.79
CA LEU A 47 -3.75 -6.89 -22.02
C LEU A 47 -4.75 -6.14 -22.93
N GLN A 48 -4.28 -5.62 -24.06
CA GLN A 48 -5.16 -4.99 -25.06
C GLN A 48 -6.24 -5.93 -25.58
N ALA A 49 -5.98 -7.24 -25.65
CA ALA A 49 -6.97 -8.22 -26.09
C ALA A 49 -8.20 -8.33 -25.15
N PHE A 50 -8.14 -7.75 -23.95
CA PHE A 50 -9.31 -7.63 -23.07
C PHE A 50 -10.14 -6.37 -23.34
N ALA A 51 -9.58 -5.31 -23.96
CA ALA A 51 -10.30 -4.06 -24.19
C ALA A 51 -11.63 -4.23 -24.96
N PRO A 52 -11.71 -5.06 -26.03
CA PRO A 52 -12.99 -5.30 -26.72
C PRO A 52 -14.04 -6.04 -25.86
N GLN A 53 -13.65 -6.61 -24.72
CA GLN A 53 -14.50 -7.42 -23.85
C GLN A 53 -15.05 -6.64 -22.65
N GLY A 54 -14.65 -5.38 -22.45
CA GLY A 54 -14.94 -4.63 -21.24
C GLY A 54 -14.85 -3.12 -21.38
N VAL A 55 -14.69 -2.45 -20.24
CA VAL A 55 -14.52 -0.98 -20.12
C VAL A 55 -13.11 -0.69 -19.61
N THR A 56 -12.30 -0.01 -20.41
CA THR A 56 -10.95 0.39 -19.98
C THR A 56 -11.01 1.67 -19.15
N LEU A 57 -10.48 1.65 -17.93
CA LEU A 57 -10.40 2.83 -17.07
C LEU A 57 -9.10 3.58 -17.36
N THR A 58 -9.22 4.73 -18.01
CA THR A 58 -8.08 5.51 -18.55
C THR A 58 -7.49 6.50 -17.55
N ASN A 59 -8.13 6.68 -16.40
CA ASN A 59 -7.77 7.62 -15.35
C ASN A 59 -7.85 6.98 -13.95
N TYR A 60 -7.35 5.75 -13.85
CA TYR A 60 -7.29 4.98 -12.61
C TYR A 60 -5.89 5.04 -12.01
N HIS A 61 -5.78 5.37 -10.72
CA HIS A 61 -4.51 5.59 -10.03
C HIS A 61 -4.37 4.69 -8.80
N ALA A 62 -3.17 4.18 -8.57
CA ALA A 62 -2.76 3.65 -7.28
C ALA A 62 -2.59 4.81 -6.27
N ILE A 63 -2.29 4.49 -5.02
CA ILE A 63 -2.38 5.43 -3.89
C ILE A 63 -1.03 5.99 -3.47
N THR A 64 -0.03 5.12 -3.43
CA THR A 64 1.29 5.44 -2.87
C THR A 64 2.30 4.41 -3.34
N HIS A 65 3.47 4.41 -2.71
CA HIS A 65 4.52 3.42 -2.87
C HIS A 65 5.03 2.95 -1.50
N PRO A 66 5.48 1.69 -1.34
CA PRO A 66 5.55 0.60 -2.33
C PRO A 66 4.21 -0.20 -2.43
N SER A 67 4.26 -1.46 -2.86
CA SER A 67 3.10 -2.35 -3.10
C SER A 67 2.19 -2.55 -1.88
N GLU A 68 2.71 -2.98 -0.73
CA GLU A 68 1.89 -3.35 0.45
C GLU A 68 0.85 -2.29 0.86
N PRO A 69 1.19 -0.98 0.96
CA PRO A 69 0.20 0.03 1.32
C PRO A 69 -0.94 0.17 0.29
N ASN A 70 -0.70 -0.11 -1.00
CA ASN A 70 -1.76 -0.11 -2.01
C ASN A 70 -2.77 -1.24 -1.78
N TYR A 71 -2.28 -2.46 -1.48
CA TYR A 71 -3.15 -3.57 -1.10
C TYR A 71 -3.96 -3.24 0.17
N VAL A 72 -3.32 -2.70 1.21
CA VAL A 72 -3.98 -2.32 2.47
C VAL A 72 -5.05 -1.26 2.25
N ALA A 73 -4.77 -0.25 1.42
CA ALA A 73 -5.70 0.83 1.09
C ALA A 73 -7.02 0.33 0.50
N THR A 74 -6.99 -0.74 -0.32
CA THR A 74 -8.18 -1.26 -1.03
C THR A 74 -9.23 -1.87 -0.11
N ILE A 75 -8.84 -2.38 1.06
CA ILE A 75 -9.78 -2.99 2.03
C ILE A 75 -9.92 -2.17 3.31
N GLY A 76 -8.93 -1.33 3.63
CA GLY A 76 -8.89 -0.53 4.85
C GLY A 76 -9.33 0.92 4.67
N GLY A 77 -9.44 1.41 3.44
CA GLY A 77 -9.74 2.83 3.15
C GLY A 77 -8.63 3.79 3.59
N ASP A 78 -7.46 3.26 3.95
CA ASP A 78 -6.25 3.97 4.36
C ASP A 78 -5.08 2.96 4.34
N TYR A 79 -3.86 3.45 4.14
CA TYR A 79 -2.62 2.68 4.29
C TYR A 79 -1.87 2.96 5.61
N PHE A 80 -2.44 3.83 6.46
CA PHE A 80 -1.98 4.14 7.82
C PHE A 80 -0.54 4.64 7.93
N GLY A 81 -0.06 5.28 6.86
CA GLY A 81 1.31 5.76 6.74
C GLY A 81 2.37 4.68 6.58
N MET A 82 1.99 3.48 6.14
CA MET A 82 2.92 2.43 5.74
C MET A 82 3.76 2.87 4.54
N GLU A 83 5.08 2.74 4.67
CA GLU A 83 6.11 3.24 3.73
C GLU A 83 7.02 2.12 3.20
N ASP A 84 6.69 0.86 3.47
CA ASP A 84 7.53 -0.30 3.17
C ASP A 84 6.68 -1.59 2.99
N ASP A 85 7.37 -2.67 2.60
CA ASP A 85 6.84 -4.02 2.38
C ASP A 85 7.25 -4.99 3.53
N ASP A 86 7.53 -4.45 4.72
CA ASP A 86 7.94 -5.26 5.88
C ASP A 86 6.74 -6.00 6.50
N PHE A 87 7.01 -6.84 7.50
CA PHE A 87 5.93 -7.51 8.23
C PHE A 87 5.11 -6.51 9.08
N HIS A 88 3.90 -6.17 8.63
CA HIS A 88 2.95 -5.34 9.39
C HIS A 88 1.78 -6.11 9.98
N ALA A 89 1.34 -5.73 11.18
CA ALA A 89 0.09 -6.22 11.78
C ALA A 89 -0.76 -5.03 12.22
N ILE A 90 -1.83 -4.76 11.47
CA ILE A 90 -2.75 -3.66 11.77
C ILE A 90 -3.68 -4.09 12.91
N PRO A 91 -3.73 -3.34 14.03
CA PRO A 91 -4.49 -3.76 15.21
C PRO A 91 -5.99 -4.00 14.96
N SER A 92 -6.59 -4.91 15.73
CA SER A 92 -7.99 -5.35 15.51
C SER A 92 -9.06 -4.26 15.66
N ASN A 93 -8.72 -3.09 16.21
CA ASN A 93 -9.66 -1.96 16.32
C ASN A 93 -9.81 -1.17 15.00
N TYR A 94 -9.06 -1.52 13.95
CA TYR A 94 -9.20 -0.93 12.63
C TYR A 94 -10.15 -1.79 11.79
N THR A 95 -11.26 -1.18 11.39
CA THR A 95 -12.26 -1.80 10.51
C THR A 95 -11.78 -1.86 9.06
N THR A 96 -12.31 -2.85 8.34
CA THR A 96 -12.10 -3.08 6.90
C THR A 96 -13.43 -3.32 6.21
N ILE A 97 -13.40 -3.46 4.88
CA ILE A 97 -14.56 -3.86 4.08
C ILE A 97 -15.23 -5.14 4.58
N VAL A 98 -14.47 -6.06 5.21
CA VAL A 98 -15.02 -7.29 5.79
C VAL A 98 -16.05 -7.00 6.87
N ASP A 99 -15.82 -5.99 7.72
CA ASP A 99 -16.78 -5.60 8.76
C ASP A 99 -18.09 -5.09 8.14
N LEU A 100 -17.99 -4.35 7.03
CA LEU A 100 -19.13 -3.82 6.30
C LEU A 100 -19.92 -4.91 5.56
N LEU A 101 -19.21 -5.85 4.91
CA LEU A 101 -19.80 -7.00 4.22
C LEU A 101 -20.56 -7.90 5.20
N GLU A 102 -19.93 -8.27 6.32
CA GLU A 102 -20.53 -9.16 7.32
C GLU A 102 -21.76 -8.52 8.00
N LYS A 103 -21.76 -7.19 8.21
CA LYS A 103 -22.93 -6.47 8.73
C LYS A 103 -24.17 -6.63 7.84
N LYS A 104 -23.98 -6.93 6.54
CA LYS A 104 -25.06 -7.19 5.56
C LYS A 104 -25.18 -8.67 5.19
N ASN A 105 -24.51 -9.56 5.92
CA ASN A 105 -24.44 -11.00 5.63
C ASN A 105 -23.90 -11.32 4.21
N LEU A 106 -22.97 -10.51 3.72
CA LEU A 106 -22.31 -10.74 2.44
C LEU A 106 -21.11 -11.67 2.62
N SER A 107 -20.98 -12.63 1.73
CA SER A 107 -19.88 -13.58 1.72
C SER A 107 -18.62 -12.97 1.09
N TRP A 108 -17.46 -13.33 1.61
CA TRP A 108 -16.19 -12.87 1.06
C TRP A 108 -15.12 -13.95 1.13
N LYS A 109 -14.15 -13.90 0.22
CA LYS A 109 -12.98 -14.79 0.22
C LYS A 109 -11.80 -14.13 -0.47
N ALA A 110 -10.60 -14.40 0.06
CA ALA A 110 -9.34 -14.04 -0.57
C ALA A 110 -8.67 -15.32 -1.10
N TYR A 111 -8.44 -15.37 -2.40
CA TYR A 111 -7.79 -16.46 -3.11
C TYR A 111 -6.34 -16.05 -3.39
N GLN A 112 -5.39 -16.80 -2.84
CA GLN A 112 -3.97 -16.46 -2.88
C GLN A 112 -3.20 -17.59 -3.56
N GLU A 113 -2.62 -17.32 -4.73
CA GLU A 113 -1.85 -18.31 -5.46
C GLU A 113 -0.58 -18.70 -4.69
N ASP A 114 -0.26 -20.00 -4.69
CA ASP A 114 0.84 -20.61 -3.92
C ASP A 114 0.84 -20.34 -2.40
N MET A 115 -0.27 -19.86 -1.83
CA MET A 115 -0.42 -19.87 -0.38
C MET A 115 -0.55 -21.32 0.11
N PRO A 116 0.26 -21.77 1.09
CA PRO A 116 0.42 -23.20 1.37
C PRO A 116 -0.80 -23.81 2.07
N THR A 117 -1.49 -23.03 2.91
CA THR A 117 -2.69 -23.47 3.65
C THR A 117 -3.62 -22.28 3.88
N ALA A 118 -4.91 -22.56 4.12
CA ALA A 118 -5.84 -21.50 4.51
C ALA A 118 -5.40 -20.83 5.81
N CYS A 119 -5.63 -19.52 5.95
CA CYS A 119 -5.17 -18.71 7.08
C CYS A 119 -3.64 -18.79 7.31
N TYR A 120 -2.83 -18.94 6.25
CA TYR A 120 -1.38 -18.89 6.38
C TYR A 120 -0.92 -17.49 6.79
N LYS A 121 -0.20 -17.40 7.92
CA LYS A 121 0.28 -16.14 8.52
C LYS A 121 1.76 -15.87 8.31
N GLY A 122 2.46 -16.80 7.64
CA GLY A 122 3.88 -16.64 7.35
C GLY A 122 4.14 -15.49 6.40
N PHE A 123 5.39 -15.04 6.34
CA PHE A 123 5.79 -13.92 5.49
C PHE A 123 5.79 -14.28 4.00
N GLU A 124 6.25 -15.50 3.67
CA GLU A 124 6.32 -16.00 2.30
C GLU A 124 6.10 -17.52 2.24
N ASN A 125 5.92 -18.06 1.04
CA ASN A 125 6.00 -19.50 0.75
C ASN A 125 6.77 -19.75 -0.56
N GLU A 126 7.94 -20.37 -0.44
CA GLU A 126 8.83 -20.76 -1.54
C GLU A 126 9.20 -19.61 -2.51
N GLY A 127 9.15 -18.36 -2.03
CA GLY A 127 9.35 -17.18 -2.87
C GLY A 127 8.27 -16.94 -3.93
N LEU A 128 7.13 -17.65 -3.86
CA LEU A 128 6.01 -17.53 -4.80
C LEU A 128 4.81 -16.80 -4.20
N TYR A 129 4.48 -17.07 -2.94
CA TYR A 129 3.49 -16.30 -2.19
C TYR A 129 4.19 -15.32 -1.25
N PHE A 130 3.71 -14.09 -1.18
CA PHE A 130 4.14 -13.09 -0.20
C PHE A 130 2.97 -12.46 0.53
N ARG A 131 3.15 -12.27 1.83
CA ARG A 131 2.17 -11.67 2.73
C ARG A 131 1.78 -10.25 2.33
N LYS A 132 2.72 -9.48 1.78
CA LYS A 132 2.51 -8.10 1.35
C LYS A 132 1.40 -7.92 0.30
N HIS A 133 1.13 -8.95 -0.51
CA HIS A 133 0.07 -8.91 -1.52
C HIS A 133 -1.28 -9.48 -1.02
N ASN A 134 -1.37 -9.82 0.28
CA ASN A 134 -2.57 -10.34 0.92
C ASN A 134 -3.05 -9.37 2.01
N PRO A 135 -3.87 -8.36 1.68
CA PRO A 135 -4.22 -7.35 2.66
C PRO A 135 -5.04 -7.92 3.82
N PHE A 136 -5.80 -8.99 3.61
CA PHE A 136 -6.66 -9.60 4.63
C PHE A 136 -5.87 -10.17 5.82
N ILE A 137 -4.69 -10.75 5.58
CA ILE A 137 -3.85 -11.30 6.66
C ILE A 137 -3.05 -10.23 7.39
N ILE A 138 -3.03 -8.99 6.87
CA ILE A 138 -2.36 -7.83 7.47
C ILE A 138 -3.18 -7.24 8.63
N PHE A 139 -4.51 -7.32 8.56
CA PHE A 139 -5.40 -6.85 9.63
C PHE A 139 -5.64 -7.92 10.69
N ASP A 140 -5.29 -7.63 11.95
CA ASP A 140 -5.51 -8.54 13.08
C ASP A 140 -7.00 -8.79 13.33
N SER A 141 -7.89 -7.86 12.94
CA SER A 141 -9.36 -8.05 12.99
C SER A 141 -9.84 -9.22 12.13
N ILE A 142 -9.02 -9.67 11.17
CA ILE A 142 -9.24 -10.82 10.31
C ILE A 142 -8.30 -11.96 10.70
N ALA A 143 -6.98 -11.71 10.71
CA ALA A 143 -5.96 -12.75 10.92
C ALA A 143 -6.07 -13.46 12.28
N THR A 144 -6.54 -12.77 13.33
CA THR A 144 -6.69 -13.36 14.66
C THR A 144 -8.08 -13.96 14.92
N ASN A 145 -9.05 -13.70 14.03
CA ASN A 145 -10.40 -14.26 14.11
C ASN A 145 -10.47 -15.55 13.26
N PRO A 146 -10.63 -16.74 13.86
CA PRO A 146 -10.59 -18.01 13.10
C PRO A 146 -11.63 -18.09 11.98
N ALA A 147 -12.84 -17.56 12.19
CA ALA A 147 -13.92 -17.62 11.20
C ALA A 147 -13.66 -16.70 10.00
N ARG A 148 -13.06 -15.53 10.23
CA ARG A 148 -12.65 -14.62 9.16
C ARG A 148 -11.42 -15.12 8.44
N CYS A 149 -10.41 -15.56 9.20
CA CYS A 149 -9.14 -16.01 8.64
C CYS A 149 -9.31 -17.27 7.77
N SER A 150 -10.29 -18.13 8.05
CA SER A 150 -10.60 -19.29 7.17
C SER A 150 -11.10 -18.90 5.78
N ASN A 151 -11.50 -17.64 5.56
CA ASN A 151 -11.85 -17.12 4.24
C ASN A 151 -10.63 -16.65 3.43
N ILE A 152 -9.42 -16.74 4.00
CA ILE A 152 -8.18 -16.53 3.26
C ILE A 152 -7.68 -17.92 2.86
N VAL A 153 -7.74 -18.26 1.58
CA VAL A 153 -7.55 -19.63 1.09
C VAL A 153 -6.56 -19.71 -0.08
N PRO A 154 -5.88 -20.85 -0.27
CA PRO A 154 -5.11 -21.09 -1.48
C PRO A 154 -5.97 -20.93 -2.74
N ALA A 155 -5.42 -20.36 -3.81
CA ALA A 155 -6.16 -20.10 -5.04
C ALA A 155 -6.79 -21.35 -5.67
N THR A 156 -6.27 -22.55 -5.37
CA THR A 156 -6.86 -23.84 -5.77
C THR A 156 -8.30 -24.04 -5.30
N GLN A 157 -8.75 -23.30 -4.29
CA GLN A 157 -10.14 -23.32 -3.81
C GLN A 157 -11.12 -22.67 -4.80
N LEU A 158 -10.66 -21.72 -5.64
CA LEU A 158 -11.52 -20.96 -6.54
C LEU A 158 -12.35 -21.87 -7.46
N GLN A 159 -11.71 -22.84 -8.11
CA GLN A 159 -12.39 -23.74 -9.03
C GLN A 159 -13.43 -24.62 -8.32
N GLN A 160 -13.19 -24.97 -7.05
CA GLN A 160 -14.13 -25.73 -6.24
C GLN A 160 -15.36 -24.90 -5.89
N ASP A 161 -15.17 -23.64 -5.50
CA ASP A 161 -16.27 -22.72 -5.18
C ASP A 161 -17.11 -22.39 -6.42
N ILE A 162 -16.47 -22.19 -7.58
CA ILE A 162 -17.18 -22.01 -8.85
C ILE A 162 -17.99 -23.26 -9.19
N ALA A 163 -17.39 -24.45 -9.10
CA ALA A 163 -18.08 -25.71 -9.39
C ALA A 163 -19.26 -25.99 -8.43
N ALA A 164 -19.15 -25.52 -7.19
CA ALA A 164 -20.21 -25.62 -6.18
C ALA A 164 -21.30 -24.54 -6.32
N GLY A 165 -21.14 -23.57 -7.22
CA GLY A 165 -22.05 -22.41 -7.32
C GLY A 165 -22.02 -21.52 -6.08
N SER A 166 -20.89 -21.49 -5.37
CA SER A 166 -20.71 -20.79 -4.10
C SER A 166 -19.64 -19.69 -4.21
N LEU A 167 -19.55 -19.03 -5.37
CA LEU A 167 -18.67 -17.88 -5.54
C LEU A 167 -19.08 -16.79 -4.52
N PRO A 168 -18.16 -16.20 -3.74
CA PRO A 168 -18.49 -15.17 -2.78
C PRO A 168 -19.02 -13.89 -3.43
N ASN A 169 -19.75 -13.07 -2.67
CA ASN A 169 -20.13 -11.72 -3.10
C ASN A 169 -18.88 -10.86 -3.36
N TYR A 170 -17.87 -10.97 -2.51
CA TYR A 170 -16.59 -10.26 -2.65
C TYR A 170 -15.44 -11.26 -2.74
N SER A 171 -14.76 -11.29 -3.89
CA SER A 171 -13.62 -12.15 -4.15
C SER A 171 -12.39 -11.32 -4.49
N PHE A 172 -11.29 -11.55 -3.77
CA PHE A 172 -9.99 -10.94 -4.05
C PHE A 172 -9.00 -12.03 -4.47
N TYR A 173 -8.41 -11.90 -5.65
CA TYR A 173 -7.45 -12.86 -6.20
C TYR A 173 -6.09 -12.20 -6.36
N THR A 174 -5.08 -12.82 -5.75
CA THR A 174 -3.68 -12.41 -5.88
C THR A 174 -2.90 -13.54 -6.56
N PRO A 175 -2.37 -13.35 -7.77
CA PRO A 175 -1.44 -14.28 -8.40
C PRO A 175 -0.12 -14.37 -7.63
N ASN A 176 0.68 -15.38 -7.92
CA ASN A 176 2.00 -15.53 -7.31
C ASN A 176 3.00 -14.54 -7.93
N MET A 177 4.19 -14.43 -7.34
CA MET A 177 5.27 -13.51 -7.77
C MET A 177 5.76 -13.72 -9.22
N ILE A 178 5.38 -14.82 -9.88
CA ILE A 178 5.72 -15.09 -11.29
C ILE A 178 4.60 -14.62 -12.21
N ASN A 179 3.36 -14.86 -11.81
CA ASN A 179 2.14 -14.63 -12.57
C ASN A 179 1.61 -13.20 -12.43
N ASP A 180 1.93 -12.51 -11.34
CA ASP A 180 1.64 -11.10 -11.13
C ASP A 180 2.61 -10.17 -11.88
N GLY A 181 3.82 -10.65 -12.20
CA GLY A 181 4.86 -9.91 -12.89
C GLY A 181 6.05 -9.50 -12.02
N HIS A 182 6.06 -9.76 -10.71
CA HIS A 182 7.06 -9.24 -9.78
C HIS A 182 8.47 -9.79 -10.02
N ASN A 183 8.60 -11.11 -10.13
CA ASN A 183 9.86 -11.79 -10.40
C ASN A 183 10.07 -12.02 -11.90
N THR A 184 9.13 -11.57 -12.74
CA THR A 184 9.14 -11.70 -14.18
C THR A 184 8.93 -10.32 -14.84
N THR A 185 8.00 -10.22 -15.79
CA THR A 185 7.68 -9.01 -16.53
C THR A 185 6.18 -8.92 -16.76
N VAL A 186 5.69 -7.73 -17.10
CA VAL A 186 4.29 -7.56 -17.52
C VAL A 186 3.91 -8.43 -18.72
N ALA A 187 4.86 -8.78 -19.60
CA ALA A 187 4.60 -9.67 -20.74
C ALA A 187 4.37 -11.13 -20.30
N ASP A 188 5.06 -11.57 -19.25
CA ASP A 188 4.86 -12.90 -18.67
C ASP A 188 3.52 -12.96 -17.91
N ALA A 189 3.23 -11.94 -17.10
CA ALA A 189 1.95 -11.80 -16.39
C ALA A 189 0.77 -11.74 -17.36
N SER A 190 0.87 -10.93 -18.43
CA SER A 190 -0.18 -10.79 -19.44
C SER A 190 -0.40 -12.10 -20.22
N LYS A 191 0.66 -12.85 -20.50
CA LYS A 191 0.58 -14.17 -21.14
C LYS A 191 -0.10 -15.19 -20.22
N TRP A 192 0.23 -15.21 -18.93
CA TRP A 192 -0.45 -16.05 -17.96
C TRP A 192 -1.95 -15.70 -17.87
N LEU A 193 -2.29 -14.40 -17.78
CA LEU A 193 -3.68 -13.92 -17.74
C LEU A 193 -4.51 -14.38 -18.93
N ARG A 194 -3.91 -14.46 -20.14
CA ARG A 194 -4.59 -14.98 -21.34
C ARG A 194 -4.98 -16.45 -21.23
N GLY A 195 -4.28 -17.23 -20.40
CA GLY A 195 -4.65 -18.59 -20.05
C GLY A 195 -5.64 -18.65 -18.89
N PHE A 196 -5.49 -17.79 -17.88
CA PHE A 196 -6.26 -17.82 -16.64
C PHE A 196 -7.67 -17.22 -16.78
N LEU A 197 -7.79 -16.01 -17.32
CA LEU A 197 -9.02 -15.23 -17.23
C LEU A 197 -10.09 -15.59 -18.28
N PRO A 198 -9.78 -15.80 -19.58
CA PRO A 198 -10.80 -16.14 -20.57
C PRO A 198 -11.66 -17.37 -20.25
N PRO A 199 -11.11 -18.48 -19.71
CA PRO A 199 -11.94 -19.62 -19.28
C PRO A 199 -12.93 -19.25 -18.17
N LEU A 200 -12.56 -18.37 -17.24
CA LEU A 200 -13.46 -17.88 -16.19
C LEU A 200 -14.58 -17.02 -16.80
N LEU A 201 -14.24 -16.09 -17.69
CA LEU A 201 -15.22 -15.24 -18.37
C LEU A 201 -16.22 -16.02 -19.25
N ALA A 202 -15.81 -17.19 -19.75
CA ALA A 202 -16.67 -18.10 -20.50
C ALA A 202 -17.54 -19.01 -19.60
N ASN A 203 -17.24 -19.10 -18.30
CA ASN A 203 -17.96 -19.95 -17.36
C ASN A 203 -19.23 -19.23 -16.87
N THR A 204 -20.39 -19.77 -17.19
CA THR A 204 -21.70 -19.20 -16.82
C THR A 204 -21.97 -19.17 -15.31
N THR A 205 -21.35 -20.07 -14.54
CA THR A 205 -21.48 -20.06 -13.08
C THR A 205 -20.63 -18.96 -12.46
N PHE A 206 -19.47 -18.68 -13.04
CA PHE A 206 -18.60 -17.60 -12.60
C PHE A 206 -19.11 -16.23 -13.04
N ILE A 207 -19.53 -16.07 -14.29
CA ILE A 207 -19.78 -14.74 -14.86
C ILE A 207 -21.16 -14.17 -14.53
N ASN A 208 -22.12 -14.99 -14.06
CA ASN A 208 -23.50 -14.55 -13.81
C ASN A 208 -23.58 -13.42 -12.77
N ASN A 209 -24.03 -12.24 -13.19
CA ASN A 209 -24.08 -10.99 -12.44
C ASN A 209 -22.75 -10.66 -11.72
N THR A 210 -21.63 -10.86 -12.42
CA THR A 210 -20.29 -10.72 -11.84
C THR A 210 -19.51 -9.59 -12.49
N LEU A 211 -19.04 -8.66 -11.67
CA LEU A 211 -18.03 -7.68 -12.03
C LEU A 211 -16.64 -8.27 -11.85
N VAL A 212 -15.81 -8.26 -12.88
CA VAL A 212 -14.39 -8.58 -12.79
C VAL A 212 -13.59 -7.29 -12.94
N VAL A 213 -12.66 -7.04 -12.01
CA VAL A 213 -11.75 -5.91 -12.08
C VAL A 213 -10.32 -6.44 -12.16
N LEU A 214 -9.62 -6.07 -13.23
CA LEU A 214 -8.20 -6.38 -13.41
C LEU A 214 -7.40 -5.09 -13.36
N THR A 215 -6.46 -5.00 -12.42
CA THR A 215 -5.65 -3.80 -12.17
C THR A 215 -4.23 -4.18 -11.70
N PHE A 216 -3.42 -3.16 -11.43
CA PHE A 216 -2.07 -3.27 -10.87
C PHE A 216 -2.03 -2.53 -9.54
N ASP A 217 -1.11 -2.91 -8.66
CA ASP A 217 -0.92 -2.27 -7.36
C ASP A 217 -0.30 -0.87 -7.43
N GLU A 218 0.64 -0.62 -8.35
CA GLU A 218 1.27 0.68 -8.56
C GLU A 218 2.00 0.82 -9.90
N THR A 219 2.53 2.02 -10.17
CA THR A 219 3.47 2.27 -11.26
C THR A 219 4.90 1.92 -10.84
N GLU A 220 5.73 1.48 -11.78
CA GLU A 220 7.13 1.13 -11.48
C GLU A 220 8.01 2.38 -11.26
N ASP A 221 7.81 3.45 -12.03
CA ASP A 221 8.58 4.69 -11.89
C ASP A 221 7.95 5.67 -10.89
N TYR A 222 8.55 5.79 -9.71
CA TYR A 222 8.04 6.62 -8.60
C TYR A 222 8.05 8.13 -8.92
N LYS A 223 8.61 8.54 -10.06
CA LYS A 223 8.68 9.94 -10.50
C LYS A 223 7.54 10.34 -11.42
N VAL A 224 6.75 9.39 -11.92
CA VAL A 224 5.59 9.67 -12.78
C VAL A 224 4.29 9.49 -12.01
N PRO A 225 3.18 10.16 -12.38
CA PRO A 225 1.91 9.95 -11.70
C PRO A 225 1.56 8.46 -11.62
N ASN A 226 1.13 8.01 -10.44
CA ASN A 226 0.82 6.61 -10.11
C ASN A 226 -0.43 6.06 -10.83
N ARG A 227 -0.53 6.28 -12.15
CA ARG A 227 -1.61 5.80 -12.99
C ARG A 227 -1.34 4.35 -13.37
N VAL A 228 -2.33 3.48 -13.18
CA VAL A 228 -2.22 2.05 -13.50
C VAL A 228 -3.27 1.65 -14.53
N TRP A 229 -2.92 0.70 -15.40
CA TRP A 229 -3.86 0.19 -16.38
C TRP A 229 -4.93 -0.64 -15.68
N THR A 230 -6.20 -0.37 -15.94
CA THR A 230 -7.32 -1.07 -15.29
C THR A 230 -8.44 -1.33 -16.28
N ILE A 231 -9.06 -2.51 -16.21
CA ILE A 231 -10.21 -2.86 -17.03
C ILE A 231 -11.32 -3.50 -16.19
N LEU A 232 -12.56 -3.13 -16.52
CA LEU A 232 -13.77 -3.78 -16.01
C LEU A 232 -14.26 -4.79 -17.03
N LEU A 233 -14.44 -6.02 -16.60
CA LEU A 233 -14.96 -7.15 -17.36
C LEU A 233 -16.18 -7.72 -16.62
N GLY A 234 -16.95 -8.58 -17.27
CA GLY A 234 -18.17 -9.11 -16.66
C GLY A 234 -19.38 -9.09 -17.59
N ASP A 235 -20.42 -9.80 -17.21
CA ASP A 235 -21.73 -9.69 -17.86
C ASP A 235 -22.45 -8.39 -17.48
N VAL A 236 -22.19 -7.86 -16.28
CA VAL A 236 -22.75 -6.59 -15.77
C VAL A 236 -22.31 -5.35 -16.56
N VAL A 237 -21.22 -5.45 -17.33
CA VAL A 237 -20.74 -4.41 -18.25
C VAL A 237 -20.88 -4.81 -19.72
N ALA A 238 -21.68 -5.83 -20.03
CA ALA A 238 -21.76 -6.36 -21.40
C ALA A 238 -22.27 -5.35 -22.45
N ASN A 239 -23.10 -4.39 -22.04
CA ASN A 239 -23.58 -3.29 -22.88
C ASN A 239 -22.57 -2.13 -23.03
N LEU A 240 -21.46 -2.18 -22.30
CA LEU A 240 -20.39 -1.17 -22.31
C LEU A 240 -19.08 -1.72 -22.87
N LYS A 241 -19.10 -2.89 -23.51
CA LYS A 241 -17.89 -3.49 -24.11
C LYS A 241 -17.26 -2.56 -25.14
N ASN A 242 -15.93 -2.60 -25.22
CA ASN A 242 -15.14 -1.79 -26.14
C ASN A 242 -15.35 -0.28 -25.92
N THR A 243 -15.54 0.13 -24.66
CA THR A 243 -15.60 1.54 -24.28
C THR A 243 -14.52 1.90 -23.27
N THR A 244 -14.41 3.18 -22.98
CA THR A 244 -13.45 3.74 -22.03
C THR A 244 -14.17 4.62 -21.03
N ASP A 245 -13.66 4.65 -19.81
CA ASP A 245 -14.09 5.59 -18.76
C ASP A 245 -12.88 6.41 -18.31
N SER A 246 -13.05 7.73 -18.25
CA SER A 246 -12.01 8.70 -17.88
C SER A 246 -12.27 9.40 -16.54
N THR A 247 -13.31 8.98 -15.83
CA THR A 247 -13.56 9.40 -14.45
C THR A 247 -12.32 9.12 -13.60
N PHE A 248 -11.95 10.06 -12.74
CA PHE A 248 -10.81 9.90 -11.84
C PHE A 248 -11.14 8.85 -10.78
N TYR A 249 -10.40 7.74 -10.80
CA TYR A 249 -10.51 6.66 -9.85
C TYR A 249 -9.20 6.44 -9.11
N THR A 250 -9.29 5.90 -7.90
CA THR A 250 -8.13 5.38 -7.18
C THR A 250 -8.38 3.96 -6.68
N HIS A 251 -7.45 3.33 -5.96
CA HIS A 251 -7.76 2.09 -5.25
C HIS A 251 -8.90 2.23 -4.22
N TYR A 252 -9.13 3.42 -3.68
CA TYR A 252 -10.31 3.67 -2.83
C TYR A 252 -11.63 3.57 -3.61
N SER A 253 -11.59 3.71 -4.94
CA SER A 253 -12.77 3.51 -5.81
C SER A 253 -13.23 2.06 -5.88
N LEU A 254 -12.35 1.08 -5.64
CA LEU A 254 -12.77 -0.32 -5.50
C LEU A 254 -13.66 -0.48 -4.27
N LEU A 255 -13.21 0.09 -3.15
CA LEU A 255 -13.88 0.05 -1.87
C LEU A 255 -15.25 0.76 -1.95
N SER A 256 -15.27 2.01 -2.40
CA SER A 256 -16.53 2.77 -2.50
C SER A 256 -17.52 2.18 -3.51
N THR A 257 -17.03 1.52 -4.57
CA THR A 257 -17.91 0.81 -5.51
C THR A 257 -18.62 -0.37 -4.84
N VAL A 258 -17.90 -1.15 -4.03
CA VAL A 258 -18.48 -2.26 -3.25
C VAL A 258 -19.46 -1.71 -2.20
N GLU A 259 -19.09 -0.65 -1.51
CA GLU A 259 -19.94 0.01 -0.52
C GLU A 259 -21.26 0.51 -1.12
N SER A 260 -21.19 1.17 -2.27
CA SER A 260 -22.36 1.69 -2.98
C SER A 260 -23.25 0.58 -3.53
N ASN A 261 -22.66 -0.53 -4.00
CA ASN A 261 -23.40 -1.64 -4.59
C ASN A 261 -24.39 -2.30 -3.62
N TRP A 262 -24.06 -2.37 -2.33
CA TRP A 262 -24.87 -3.04 -1.30
C TRP A 262 -25.36 -2.11 -0.16
N ASP A 263 -25.24 -0.80 -0.31
CA ASP A 263 -25.57 0.20 0.72
C ASP A 263 -24.91 -0.11 2.07
N LEU A 264 -23.60 -0.29 2.06
CA LEU A 264 -22.84 -0.71 3.22
C LEU A 264 -22.58 0.43 4.23
N GLY A 265 -22.61 1.68 3.76
CA GLY A 265 -21.96 2.80 4.44
C GLY A 265 -20.49 2.88 4.02
N ASN A 266 -19.65 3.52 4.83
CA ASN A 266 -18.19 3.59 4.61
C ASN A 266 -17.44 3.39 5.94
N LEU A 267 -16.13 3.20 5.86
CA LEU A 267 -15.19 3.10 6.98
C LEU A 267 -14.82 4.47 7.59
N GLY A 268 -15.26 5.57 6.96
CA GLY A 268 -15.01 6.93 7.43
C GLY A 268 -13.58 7.42 7.19
N ARG A 269 -12.88 6.87 6.18
CA ARG A 269 -11.50 7.23 5.80
C ARG A 269 -11.47 7.78 4.38
N GLN A 270 -10.52 7.38 3.54
CA GLN A 270 -10.40 7.90 2.17
C GLN A 270 -11.50 7.36 1.25
N ASP A 271 -12.15 6.27 1.60
CA ASP A 271 -13.41 5.79 1.01
C ASP A 271 -14.57 6.78 1.15
N ALA A 272 -14.56 7.62 2.19
CA ALA A 272 -15.50 8.74 2.35
C ALA A 272 -15.03 10.05 1.68
N ASN A 273 -13.81 10.10 1.16
CA ASN A 273 -13.26 11.28 0.50
C ASN A 273 -13.66 11.31 -0.98
N VAL A 274 -14.71 12.09 -1.26
CA VAL A 274 -15.32 12.25 -2.59
C VAL A 274 -14.36 12.65 -3.71
N THR A 275 -13.13 13.09 -3.41
CA THR A 275 -12.08 13.39 -4.41
C THR A 275 -11.35 12.14 -4.88
N VAL A 276 -11.18 11.13 -4.04
CA VAL A 276 -10.37 9.93 -4.34
C VAL A 276 -11.20 8.65 -4.37
N SER A 277 -12.44 8.67 -3.90
CA SER A 277 -13.31 7.48 -3.80
C SER A 277 -14.53 7.53 -4.72
N ASN A 278 -14.40 8.07 -5.93
CA ASN A 278 -15.44 7.93 -6.96
C ASN A 278 -15.83 6.46 -7.15
N VAL A 279 -17.10 6.20 -7.46
CA VAL A 279 -17.63 4.87 -7.76
C VAL A 279 -17.57 4.63 -9.27
N PHE A 280 -17.25 3.42 -9.73
CA PHE A 280 -17.24 3.11 -11.16
C PHE A 280 -18.54 3.56 -11.83
N ASP A 281 -18.44 4.34 -12.91
CA ASP A 281 -19.53 5.18 -13.44
C ASP A 281 -20.79 4.36 -13.75
N PHE A 282 -20.64 3.15 -14.30
CA PHE A 282 -21.76 2.25 -14.55
C PHE A 282 -22.49 1.88 -13.24
N ALA A 283 -21.75 1.59 -12.17
CA ALA A 283 -22.30 1.27 -10.86
C ALA A 283 -22.84 2.52 -10.17
N ALA A 284 -22.20 3.68 -10.34
CA ALA A 284 -22.67 4.95 -9.79
C ALA A 284 -24.07 5.29 -10.31
N LYS A 285 -24.30 5.11 -11.63
CA LYS A 285 -25.62 5.29 -12.27
C LYS A 285 -26.70 4.36 -11.71
N LEU A 286 -26.36 3.10 -11.41
CA LEU A 286 -27.31 2.11 -10.87
C LEU A 286 -27.57 2.29 -9.37
N THR A 287 -26.59 2.78 -8.64
CA THR A 287 -26.65 2.98 -7.18
C THR A 287 -27.20 4.34 -6.79
N GLY A 288 -27.18 5.31 -7.72
CA GLY A 288 -27.52 6.71 -7.48
C GLY A 288 -26.37 7.56 -6.93
N TYR A 289 -25.16 6.99 -6.84
CA TYR A 289 -23.97 7.70 -6.37
C TYR A 289 -23.59 8.83 -7.34
N GLN A 290 -23.21 9.98 -6.79
CA GLN A 290 -22.81 11.15 -7.57
C GLN A 290 -21.29 11.29 -7.52
N ASN A 291 -20.63 10.96 -8.63
CA ASN A 291 -19.19 11.13 -8.75
C ASN A 291 -18.78 12.60 -8.79
N THR A 292 -17.63 12.90 -8.19
CA THR A 292 -17.00 14.21 -8.26
C THR A 292 -16.21 14.34 -9.54
N ASN A 293 -16.39 15.45 -10.25
CA ASN A 293 -15.51 15.83 -11.35
C ASN A 293 -14.18 16.38 -10.79
N VAL A 294 -13.16 15.52 -10.73
CA VAL A 294 -11.85 15.86 -10.20
C VAL A 294 -11.00 16.51 -11.28
N THR A 295 -10.83 17.82 -11.21
CA THR A 295 -10.00 18.59 -12.16
C THR A 295 -8.54 18.74 -11.72
N ASN A 296 -8.28 18.67 -10.41
CA ASN A 296 -6.95 18.72 -9.81
C ASN A 296 -6.74 17.45 -8.98
N ALA A 297 -6.17 16.42 -9.60
CA ALA A 297 -5.86 15.17 -8.91
C ALA A 297 -4.78 15.39 -7.83
N PRO A 298 -4.92 14.79 -6.63
CA PRO A 298 -3.88 14.82 -5.62
C PRO A 298 -2.62 14.06 -6.11
N GLY A 299 -1.46 14.36 -5.52
CA GLY A 299 -0.26 13.55 -5.73
C GLY A 299 -0.39 12.19 -5.02
N LEU A 300 -0.25 11.09 -5.78
CA LEU A 300 -0.48 9.71 -5.30
C LEU A 300 0.79 8.83 -5.36
N ASN A 301 1.96 9.46 -5.22
CA ASN A 301 3.27 8.77 -5.18
C ASN A 301 3.91 8.84 -3.79
N GLY A 302 3.43 9.73 -2.93
CA GLY A 302 3.97 9.96 -1.60
C GLY A 302 3.18 9.21 -0.55
N THR A 303 3.80 9.02 0.60
CA THR A 303 3.15 8.46 1.77
C THR A 303 2.90 9.57 2.79
N GLU A 304 1.67 9.68 3.25
CA GLU A 304 1.29 10.59 4.32
C GLU A 304 1.55 9.95 5.69
N PRO A 305 1.97 10.72 6.71
CA PRO A 305 2.26 10.17 8.02
C PRO A 305 1.06 9.48 8.67
N GLY A 306 1.30 8.31 9.25
CA GLY A 306 0.35 7.53 10.02
C GLY A 306 1.03 6.72 11.11
N PHE A 307 0.30 5.81 11.77
CA PHE A 307 0.84 5.07 12.91
C PHE A 307 1.83 3.96 12.52
N LEU A 308 1.78 3.53 11.24
CA LEU A 308 2.76 2.62 10.66
C LEU A 308 3.97 3.35 10.08
N SER A 309 3.93 4.68 10.00
CA SER A 309 5.10 5.44 9.57
C SER A 309 6.27 5.20 10.53
N PRO A 310 7.51 5.13 10.03
CA PRO A 310 8.68 5.03 10.87
C PRO A 310 8.73 6.23 11.83
N LYS A 311 8.37 6.03 13.11
CA LYS A 311 8.24 7.13 14.11
C LYS A 311 9.40 8.14 14.02
N PRO A 312 9.14 9.45 13.94
CA PRO A 312 9.97 10.43 14.63
C PRO A 312 9.64 10.37 16.13
N SER A 313 10.66 10.30 16.98
CA SER A 313 10.47 10.38 18.43
C SER A 313 9.88 11.75 18.82
N THR A 314 8.81 11.69 19.61
CA THR A 314 8.17 12.72 20.46
C THR A 314 7.51 13.91 19.75
N GLY A 315 6.18 13.97 19.79
CA GLY A 315 5.50 15.25 19.54
C GLY A 315 4.01 15.30 19.23
N SER A 316 3.26 14.20 19.16
CA SER A 316 1.80 14.30 19.00
C SER A 316 1.08 13.16 19.71
N LYS A 317 0.13 13.53 20.57
CA LYS A 317 -0.85 12.59 21.12
C LYS A 317 -1.68 12.04 19.95
N PRO A 318 -2.10 10.77 19.98
CA PRO A 318 -3.00 10.23 18.97
C PRO A 318 -4.32 11.02 18.98
N ALA A 319 -4.80 11.39 17.80
CA ALA A 319 -6.16 11.88 17.64
C ALA A 319 -7.12 10.75 18.03
N ALA A 320 -8.04 11.04 18.96
CA ALA A 320 -9.04 10.09 19.40
C ALA A 320 -9.93 9.67 18.22
N ALA A 321 -10.21 8.37 18.13
CA ALA A 321 -11.24 7.83 17.27
C ALA A 321 -12.58 8.52 17.56
N VAL A 322 -13.17 9.15 16.54
CA VAL A 322 -14.52 9.72 16.63
C VAL A 322 -15.50 8.55 16.53
N SER A 323 -15.90 8.03 17.68
CA SER A 323 -17.17 7.35 17.85
C SER A 323 -18.22 8.41 18.15
N THR A 324 -19.21 8.57 17.28
CA THR A 324 -20.53 9.08 17.69
C THR A 324 -21.60 8.63 16.71
N GLY A 325 -22.40 7.64 17.15
CA GLY A 325 -23.81 7.55 16.79
C GLY A 325 -24.65 8.23 17.89
N MET A 326 -25.61 9.05 17.45
CA MET A 326 -26.80 9.57 18.15
C MET A 326 -26.64 10.50 19.38
N ALA A 327 -26.95 11.79 19.17
CA ALA A 327 -28.14 12.49 19.70
C ALA A 327 -27.88 13.93 20.19
N VAL A 328 -28.45 14.89 19.45
CA VAL A 328 -29.28 16.04 19.91
C VAL A 328 -28.70 17.09 20.89
N LEU A 329 -28.74 18.35 20.39
CA LEU A 329 -28.85 19.65 21.08
C LEU A 329 -27.59 20.32 21.67
N ALA A 330 -27.13 21.39 21.01
CA ALA A 330 -27.20 22.78 21.49
C ALA A 330 -26.09 23.65 20.86
N ALA A 331 -26.48 24.83 20.40
CA ALA A 331 -25.65 25.81 19.70
C ALA A 331 -24.81 26.70 20.65
N LEU A 332 -23.85 27.41 20.03
CA LEU A 332 -23.29 28.74 20.35
C LEU A 332 -21.82 28.85 20.82
N THR A 333 -21.05 29.56 19.97
CA THR A 333 -20.05 30.62 20.25
C THR A 333 -18.62 30.26 20.70
N GLY A 334 -17.62 30.85 20.01
CA GLY A 334 -16.27 31.13 20.54
C GLY A 334 -15.17 31.35 19.49
N MET A 335 -14.65 32.57 19.37
CA MET A 335 -13.73 33.09 18.34
C MET A 335 -12.22 32.79 18.57
N ALA A 336 -11.44 32.99 17.48
CA ALA A 336 -10.00 32.78 17.28
C ALA A 336 -9.02 33.76 17.97
N LYS A 337 -7.70 33.43 17.93
CA LYS A 337 -6.58 34.39 18.06
C LYS A 337 -5.27 33.92 17.39
N GLU A 338 -4.67 34.79 16.56
CA GLU A 338 -3.33 34.67 15.93
C GLU A 338 -2.23 35.41 16.72
N SER A 339 -0.94 35.09 16.47
CA SER A 339 0.22 35.92 16.86
C SER A 339 1.39 35.91 15.84
N LYS A 340 2.00 37.08 15.58
CA LYS A 340 3.11 37.37 14.62
C LYS A 340 4.52 37.35 15.26
N GLY A 341 5.59 37.15 14.47
CA GLY A 341 7.01 37.35 14.84
C GLY A 341 7.99 37.56 13.66
N THR A 342 9.07 38.33 13.88
CA THR A 342 9.88 39.19 12.97
C THR A 342 11.12 38.54 12.30
N LYS A 343 11.61 39.07 11.14
CA LYS A 343 12.72 38.55 10.27
C LYS A 343 14.15 39.03 10.66
N ARG A 344 15.17 38.15 10.55
CA ARG A 344 16.64 38.42 10.68
C ARG A 344 17.38 37.97 9.40
N SER A 345 18.41 38.67 8.94
CA SER A 345 19.11 38.45 7.64
C SER A 345 20.12 37.28 7.67
N THR A 346 20.26 36.59 6.53
CA THR A 346 20.59 35.15 6.42
C THR A 346 22.06 34.80 6.10
N ILE A 347 22.99 35.76 6.02
CA ILE A 347 24.35 35.50 5.50
C ILE A 347 25.27 34.79 6.53
N HIS A 348 25.03 34.92 7.83
CA HIS A 348 25.86 34.29 8.87
C HIS A 348 25.56 32.81 9.15
N ASP A 349 24.63 32.18 8.41
CA ASP A 349 24.15 30.83 8.72
C ASP A 349 24.92 29.70 8.00
N VAL A 350 25.69 30.01 6.95
CA VAL A 350 26.48 29.04 6.16
C VAL A 350 27.89 28.96 6.75
N VAL A 351 28.29 27.78 7.21
CA VAL A 351 29.57 27.55 7.90
C VAL A 351 30.09 26.17 7.54
N ALA A 352 31.37 26.06 7.20
CA ALA A 352 32.07 24.79 7.05
C ALA A 352 33.11 24.59 8.15
N ARG A 353 33.12 23.40 8.78
CA ARG A 353 34.07 23.05 9.85
C ARG A 353 34.51 21.61 9.73
N GLU A 354 35.79 21.38 9.96
CA GLU A 354 36.35 20.04 10.02
C GLU A 354 36.50 19.53 11.44
N TYR A 355 36.09 18.28 11.65
CA TYR A 355 36.09 17.61 12.95
C TYR A 355 36.75 16.24 12.86
N THR A 356 37.43 15.87 13.94
CA THR A 356 37.89 14.50 14.16
C THR A 356 36.90 13.76 15.05
N ILE A 357 36.19 12.78 14.51
CA ILE A 357 35.21 11.98 15.28
C ILE A 357 35.87 10.69 15.76
N HIS A 358 35.70 10.39 17.05
CA HIS A 358 36.27 9.22 17.69
C HIS A 358 35.33 8.00 17.63
N LEU A 359 35.17 7.43 16.43
CA LEU A 359 34.21 6.37 16.13
C LEU A 359 34.25 5.18 17.09
N HIS A 360 35.43 4.77 17.57
CA HIS A 360 35.53 3.65 18.49
C HIS A 360 34.72 3.82 19.77
N LYS A 361 34.63 5.06 20.31
CA LYS A 361 33.82 5.35 21.50
C LYS A 361 32.33 5.12 21.24
N HIS A 362 31.88 5.34 20.01
CA HIS A 362 30.48 5.18 19.63
C HIS A 362 30.13 3.73 19.28
N VAL A 363 31.08 2.93 18.81
CA VAL A 363 30.83 1.52 18.42
C VAL A 363 31.29 0.50 19.47
N HIS A 364 31.84 0.95 20.61
CA HIS A 364 32.30 0.08 21.68
C HIS A 364 31.12 -0.73 22.28
N GLY A 365 31.33 -2.01 22.56
CA GLY A 365 30.29 -2.90 23.10
C GLY A 365 29.15 -3.24 22.13
N ARG A 366 29.26 -2.86 20.85
CA ARG A 366 28.26 -3.21 19.82
C ARG A 366 28.60 -4.53 19.14
N SER A 367 27.57 -5.33 18.85
CA SER A 367 27.70 -6.55 18.03
C SER A 367 28.38 -6.26 16.70
N PHE A 368 29.26 -7.15 16.24
CA PHE A 368 30.08 -6.91 15.04
C PHE A 368 29.26 -6.52 13.80
N LYS A 369 28.08 -7.11 13.59
CA LYS A 369 27.20 -6.78 12.45
C LYS A 369 26.60 -5.36 12.50
N LYS A 370 26.69 -4.66 13.64
CA LYS A 370 26.10 -3.33 13.84
C LYS A 370 27.12 -2.20 13.89
N ARG A 371 28.44 -2.48 13.80
CA ARG A 371 29.47 -1.46 14.03
C ARG A 371 29.53 -0.40 12.92
N ALA A 372 29.61 -0.80 11.65
CA ALA A 372 29.61 0.16 10.52
C ALA A 372 28.30 0.96 10.40
N PRO A 373 27.09 0.34 10.48
CA PRO A 373 25.84 1.10 10.52
C PRO A 373 25.76 2.09 11.68
N HIS A 374 26.24 1.70 12.87
CA HIS A 374 26.21 2.57 14.04
C HIS A 374 27.25 3.70 13.98
N ALA A 375 28.39 3.48 13.31
CA ALA A 375 29.37 4.54 13.05
C ALA A 375 28.77 5.64 12.16
N ILE A 376 28.02 5.28 11.11
CA ILE A 376 27.31 6.26 10.26
C ILE A 376 26.26 7.02 11.07
N LYS A 377 25.47 6.31 11.89
CA LYS A 377 24.47 6.94 12.77
C LYS A 377 25.12 7.92 13.75
N ALA A 378 26.27 7.56 14.32
CA ALA A 378 27.02 8.43 15.22
C ALA A 378 27.54 9.69 14.52
N ILE A 379 28.01 9.58 13.26
CA ILE A 379 28.45 10.73 12.47
C ILE A 379 27.26 11.64 12.14
N LYS A 380 26.12 11.09 11.72
CA LYS A 380 24.90 11.88 11.45
C LYS A 380 24.43 12.63 12.70
N ALA A 381 24.39 11.96 13.85
CA ALA A 381 24.03 12.59 15.12
C ALA A 381 25.03 13.66 15.56
N PHE A 382 26.33 13.42 15.35
CA PHE A 382 27.38 14.41 15.62
C PHE A 382 27.20 15.64 14.73
N ALA A 383 26.94 15.45 13.44
CA ALA A 383 26.73 16.52 12.48
C ALA A 383 25.46 17.34 12.79
N GLN A 384 24.34 16.68 13.07
CA GLN A 384 23.09 17.32 13.47
C GLN A 384 23.26 18.17 14.73
N LYS A 385 23.94 17.64 15.76
CA LYS A 385 24.19 18.38 17.01
C LYS A 385 25.12 19.57 16.81
N THR A 386 26.17 19.39 16.02
CA THR A 386 27.24 20.38 15.86
C THR A 386 26.85 21.50 14.90
N MET A 387 26.09 21.16 13.86
CA MET A 387 25.63 22.08 12.84
C MET A 387 24.16 22.44 13.02
N GLY A 388 23.46 22.01 14.06
CA GLY A 388 22.09 22.46 14.37
C GLY A 388 21.08 22.33 13.22
N THR A 389 21.30 21.44 12.24
CA THR A 389 20.35 21.16 11.16
C THR A 389 19.76 19.76 11.33
N SER A 390 18.46 19.63 11.08
CA SER A 390 17.74 18.36 11.06
C SER A 390 18.10 17.52 9.83
N ASP A 391 18.29 18.15 8.67
CA ASP A 391 18.77 17.49 7.45
C ASP A 391 20.30 17.34 7.46
N VAL A 392 20.77 16.09 7.40
CA VAL A 392 22.20 15.73 7.32
C VAL A 392 22.41 14.72 6.19
N ARG A 393 23.10 15.17 5.15
CA ARG A 393 23.42 14.40 3.96
C ARG A 393 24.85 13.88 4.06
N VAL A 394 25.04 12.58 3.87
CA VAL A 394 26.36 11.93 3.98
C VAL A 394 26.91 11.68 2.59
N ASP A 395 28.11 12.19 2.33
CA ASP A 395 28.80 12.01 1.07
C ASP A 395 29.13 10.52 0.79
N PRO A 396 29.00 10.04 -0.46
CA PRO A 396 29.35 8.67 -0.82
C PRO A 396 30.80 8.27 -0.48
N SER A 397 31.76 9.19 -0.54
CA SER A 397 33.17 8.94 -0.16
C SER A 397 33.31 8.62 1.33
N LEU A 398 32.52 9.28 2.18
CA LEU A 398 32.48 9.02 3.61
C LEU A 398 31.84 7.67 3.91
N ASN A 399 30.76 7.34 3.20
CA ASN A 399 30.16 6.01 3.31
C ASN A 399 31.19 4.93 2.92
N LYS A 400 31.81 5.03 1.73
CA LYS A 400 32.85 4.10 1.27
C LYS A 400 33.98 3.94 2.28
N GLN A 401 34.46 5.03 2.89
CA GLN A 401 35.53 4.98 3.87
C GLN A 401 35.15 4.23 5.14
N ILE A 402 33.92 4.40 5.65
CA ILE A 402 33.45 3.71 6.85
C ILE A 402 33.33 2.19 6.61
N TRP A 403 32.92 1.81 5.40
CA TRP A 403 32.78 0.40 5.00
C TRP A 403 34.08 -0.26 4.49
N SER A 404 35.16 0.50 4.28
CA SER A 404 36.43 0.02 3.71
C SER A 404 37.07 -1.16 4.44
N LYS A 405 36.85 -1.30 5.76
CA LYS A 405 37.38 -2.39 6.60
C LYS A 405 36.31 -3.46 6.92
N GLY A 406 35.19 -3.42 6.21
CA GLY A 406 34.04 -4.30 6.37
C GLY A 406 33.17 -3.97 7.59
N ILE A 407 32.05 -4.66 7.69
CA ILE A 407 31.00 -4.38 8.70
C ILE A 407 31.49 -4.53 10.15
N LYS A 408 32.46 -5.43 10.38
CA LYS A 408 32.95 -5.83 11.71
C LYS A 408 33.99 -4.87 12.29
N THR A 409 34.74 -4.16 11.43
CA THR A 409 35.91 -3.40 11.83
C THR A 409 35.80 -2.00 11.25
N VAL A 410 35.42 -1.03 12.08
CA VAL A 410 35.42 0.39 11.70
C VAL A 410 36.73 1.05 12.12
N GLN A 411 37.11 2.11 11.41
CA GLN A 411 38.27 2.92 11.76
C GLN A 411 38.07 3.56 13.14
N HIS A 412 39.15 3.72 13.90
CA HIS A 412 39.06 4.18 15.28
C HIS A 412 38.70 5.67 15.39
N ARG A 413 39.22 6.46 14.44
CA ARG A 413 38.95 7.90 14.25
C ARG A 413 38.72 8.18 12.77
N ILE A 414 37.93 9.19 12.47
CA ILE A 414 37.69 9.68 11.11
C ILE A 414 37.68 11.20 11.12
N ARG A 415 38.26 11.82 10.08
CA ARG A 415 38.18 13.27 9.88
C ARG A 415 37.06 13.53 8.87
N VAL A 416 36.14 14.41 9.25
CA VAL A 416 35.00 14.78 8.41
C VAL A 416 34.92 16.30 8.29
N ARG A 417 34.46 16.77 7.13
CA ARG A 417 34.08 18.16 6.92
C ARG A 417 32.56 18.25 6.97
N LEU A 418 32.06 19.17 7.80
CA LEU A 418 30.65 19.49 7.93
C LEU A 418 30.41 20.85 7.29
N SER A 419 29.66 20.89 6.20
CA SER A 419 29.28 22.12 5.52
C SER A 419 27.78 22.36 5.69
N ARG A 420 27.38 23.41 6.41
CA ARG A 420 25.97 23.80 6.48
C ARG A 420 25.66 24.67 5.26
N LYS A 421 24.84 24.16 4.34
CA LYS A 421 24.49 24.79 3.07
C LYS A 421 23.01 25.18 3.05
N ARG A 422 22.68 26.22 2.27
CA ARG A 422 21.28 26.55 1.98
C ARG A 422 20.69 25.52 1.03
N ASN A 423 19.42 25.24 1.23
CA ASN A 423 18.65 24.45 0.30
C ASN A 423 18.04 25.42 -0.74
N ASP A 424 18.43 25.27 -2.00
CA ASP A 424 17.97 26.14 -3.11
C ASP A 424 16.60 25.70 -3.67
N ASP A 425 16.04 24.64 -3.10
CA ASP A 425 14.70 24.14 -3.39
C ASP A 425 13.66 24.94 -2.59
N GLU A 426 12.77 25.65 -3.30
CA GLU A 426 11.71 26.49 -2.70
C GLU A 426 10.67 25.67 -1.92
N GLU A 427 10.60 24.35 -2.14
CA GLU A 427 9.70 23.42 -1.46
C GLU A 427 10.37 22.66 -0.30
N ALA A 428 11.65 22.94 -0.02
CA ALA A 428 12.38 22.28 1.05
C ALA A 428 11.81 22.60 2.44
N LYS A 429 11.43 21.54 3.18
CA LYS A 429 10.98 21.62 4.59
C LYS A 429 11.96 22.39 5.49
N GLU A 430 13.25 22.35 5.20
CA GLU A 430 14.32 22.99 5.98
C GLU A 430 15.22 23.81 5.06
N LYS A 431 15.42 25.09 5.41
CA LYS A 431 16.20 26.05 4.60
C LYS A 431 17.70 25.78 4.58
N LEU A 432 18.19 24.96 5.51
CA LEU A 432 19.61 24.65 5.67
C LEU A 432 19.78 23.14 5.86
N TYR A 433 20.71 22.53 5.15
CA TYR A 433 21.12 21.14 5.35
C TYR A 433 22.62 21.07 5.65
N THR A 434 23.04 20.03 6.36
CA THR A 434 24.47 19.76 6.58
C THR A 434 24.95 18.68 5.65
N TYR A 435 25.95 18.99 4.82
CA TYR A 435 26.67 18.03 4.01
C TYR A 435 27.91 17.53 4.76
N VAL A 436 28.08 16.21 4.86
CA VAL A 436 29.16 15.57 5.60
C VAL A 436 30.07 14.83 4.61
N SER A 437 31.30 15.30 4.43
CA SER A 437 32.29 14.67 3.55
C SER A 437 33.51 14.13 4.30
N TYR A 438 34.20 13.16 3.70
CA TYR A 438 35.41 12.57 4.25
C TYR A 438 36.64 13.41 3.92
N VAL A 439 37.50 13.64 4.91
CA VAL A 439 38.78 14.33 4.71
C VAL A 439 39.93 13.34 4.95
N PRO A 440 40.69 12.96 3.91
CA PRO A 440 41.83 12.08 4.08
C PRO A 440 42.95 12.79 4.84
N VAL A 441 43.43 12.17 5.92
CA VAL A 441 44.55 12.69 6.72
C VAL A 441 45.59 11.60 6.94
N THR A 442 46.87 11.97 6.90
CA THR A 442 48.00 11.05 7.12
C THR A 442 48.21 10.75 8.61
N SER A 443 47.86 11.69 9.50
CA SER A 443 47.94 11.54 10.95
C SER A 443 46.83 12.33 11.64
N PHE A 444 46.29 11.80 12.75
CA PHE A 444 45.30 12.47 13.59
C PHE A 444 45.92 13.24 14.77
N LYS A 445 47.25 13.27 14.89
CA LYS A 445 47.96 13.93 15.99
C LYS A 445 47.97 15.45 15.75
N GLY A 446 47.46 16.22 16.71
CA GLY A 446 47.43 17.69 16.64
C GLY A 446 46.32 18.28 15.76
N LEU A 447 45.38 17.47 15.27
CA LEU A 447 44.24 17.97 14.48
C LEU A 447 43.11 18.48 15.39
N GLU A 448 42.96 19.80 15.44
CA GLU A 448 41.85 20.47 16.14
C GLU A 448 40.67 20.74 15.21
N THR A 449 39.58 21.28 15.75
CA THR A 449 38.46 21.75 14.93
C THR A 449 38.93 22.96 14.13
N GLN A 450 38.80 22.90 12.80
CA GLN A 450 39.17 24.01 11.92
C GLN A 450 37.92 24.55 11.25
N VAL A 451 37.78 25.87 11.22
CA VAL A 451 36.81 26.53 10.35
C VAL A 451 37.42 26.53 8.95
N CYS A 452 36.67 26.03 7.98
CA CYS A 452 37.08 26.03 6.59
C CYS A 452 36.30 27.13 5.88
N ASP A 453 37.00 27.94 5.09
CA ASP A 453 36.34 28.82 4.14
C ASP A 453 35.80 27.95 2.98
N GLU A 454 34.55 28.18 2.61
CA GLU A 454 33.91 27.54 1.45
C GLU A 454 34.01 28.40 0.20
#